data_AF-A0A434ER14-F1
#
_entry.id   AF-A0A434ER14-F1
#
_cell.length_a   1.000
_cell.length_b   1.000
_cell.length_c   1.000
_cell.angle_alpha   90.00
_cell.angle_beta   90.00
_cell.angle_gamma   90.00
#
_symmetry.space_group_name_H-M   'P 1'
#
loop_
_entity.id
_entity.type
_entity.pdbx_description
1 polymer ?
#
loop_
_entity_poly.entity_id
_entity_poly.type
_entity_poly.pdbx_seq_one_letter_code
_entity_poly.pdbx_strand_id
1 'polypeptide(L)'
;DWQSITEGGADALAMLGRGAEIVMLTAMPHKHRAVRRAHLDALGLNYPLLTTEMAKGPAIAKLRGLKGRPVAFVDDQPSNLASARNSVADAHLFHLMADNSLRAFLPPTPQDIISVEHWREAAPKIAAALGL
;
A
#
# COMPACT_ATOMS: atom_id res chain seq x y z
N ASP A 1 15.24 -13.16 9.61
CA ASP A 1 14.08 -12.67 8.85
C ASP A 1 13.89 -11.18 9.02
N TRP A 2 14.02 -10.39 7.94
CA TRP A 2 14.00 -8.92 7.99
C TRP A 2 12.70 -8.30 7.46
N GLN A 3 11.72 -9.12 7.07
CA GLN A 3 10.40 -8.65 6.62
C GLN A 3 9.31 -9.56 7.18
N SER A 4 8.81 -9.24 8.38
CA SER A 4 7.62 -9.84 8.97
C SER A 4 6.38 -8.99 8.69
N ILE A 5 5.20 -9.54 8.94
CA ILE A 5 3.97 -8.75 8.98
C ILE A 5 4.02 -7.85 10.21
N THR A 6 3.80 -6.56 10.03
CA THR A 6 3.68 -5.61 11.15
C THR A 6 2.42 -5.89 11.97
N GLU A 7 2.47 -5.56 13.26
CA GLU A 7 1.38 -5.86 14.19
C GLU A 7 0.01 -5.37 13.66
N GLY A 8 -0.99 -6.25 13.68
CA GLY A 8 -2.35 -5.97 13.19
C GLY A 8 -2.50 -5.90 11.67
N GLY A 9 -1.42 -6.06 10.89
CA GLY A 9 -1.46 -5.98 9.43
C GLY A 9 -2.27 -7.10 8.78
N ALA A 10 -2.09 -8.34 9.23
CA ALA A 10 -2.85 -9.48 8.72
C ALA A 10 -4.36 -9.31 8.95
N ASP A 11 -4.76 -8.93 10.18
CA ASP A 11 -6.17 -8.73 10.52
C ASP A 11 -6.78 -7.56 9.74
N ALA A 12 -6.05 -6.46 9.59
CA ALA A 12 -6.48 -5.32 8.80
C ALA A 12 -6.70 -5.68 7.32
N LEU A 13 -5.75 -6.38 6.71
CA LEU A 13 -5.87 -6.83 5.32
C LEU A 13 -7.00 -7.85 5.15
N ALA A 14 -7.19 -8.78 6.09
CA ALA A 14 -8.31 -9.71 6.07
C ALA A 14 -9.66 -8.98 6.19
N MET A 15 -9.75 -7.95 7.03
CA MET A 15 -10.93 -7.12 7.18
C MET A 15 -11.28 -6.38 5.88
N LEU A 16 -10.30 -5.67 5.31
CA LEU A 16 -10.46 -4.90 4.07
C LEU A 16 -10.76 -5.81 2.87
N GLY A 17 -10.14 -7.00 2.83
CA GLY A 17 -10.31 -7.98 1.76
C GLY A 17 -11.72 -8.56 1.63
N ARG A 18 -12.61 -8.35 2.62
CA ARG A 18 -14.02 -8.71 2.50
C ARG A 18 -14.82 -7.81 1.57
N GLY A 19 -14.37 -6.57 1.37
CA GLY A 19 -15.07 -5.55 0.58
C GLY A 19 -14.23 -4.93 -0.54
N ALA A 20 -12.91 -5.12 -0.54
CA ALA A 20 -12.01 -4.59 -1.56
C ALA A 20 -11.06 -5.65 -2.13
N GLU A 21 -10.69 -5.47 -3.40
CA GLU A 21 -9.59 -6.19 -4.02
C GLU A 21 -8.26 -5.65 -3.49
N ILE A 22 -7.43 -6.51 -2.92
CA ILE A 22 -6.10 -6.14 -2.43
C ILE A 22 -5.05 -6.60 -3.43
N VAL A 23 -4.15 -5.70 -3.81
CA VAL A 23 -3.01 -6.00 -4.70
C VAL A 23 -1.72 -5.54 -4.03
N MET A 24 -0.75 -6.45 -3.92
CA MET A 24 0.59 -6.14 -3.45
C MET A 24 1.40 -5.56 -4.61
N LEU A 25 1.67 -4.25 -4.58
CA LEU A 25 2.47 -3.57 -5.59
C LEU A 25 3.88 -3.32 -5.06
N THR A 26 4.89 -3.98 -5.62
CA THR A 26 6.29 -3.84 -5.19
C THR A 26 7.18 -3.26 -6.30
N ALA A 27 8.04 -2.31 -5.94
CA ALA A 27 9.04 -1.75 -6.84
C ALA A 27 10.28 -2.64 -6.75
N MET A 28 10.28 -3.74 -7.49
CA MET A 28 11.42 -4.66 -7.54
C MET A 28 11.59 -5.21 -8.96
N PRO A 29 12.83 -5.55 -9.35
CA PRO A 29 13.08 -6.20 -10.63
C PRO A 29 12.27 -7.48 -10.80
N HIS A 30 11.73 -7.70 -12.00
CA HIS A 30 10.84 -8.83 -12.27
C HIS A 30 11.47 -10.20 -11.96
N LYS A 31 12.80 -10.31 -12.11
CA LYS A 31 13.58 -11.52 -11.76
C LYS A 31 13.42 -11.96 -10.29
N HIS A 32 13.05 -11.06 -9.38
CA HIS A 32 12.87 -11.37 -7.96
C HIS A 32 11.42 -11.71 -7.59
N ARG A 33 10.48 -11.68 -8.56
CA ARG A 33 9.05 -11.90 -8.30
C ARG A 33 8.78 -13.24 -7.61
N ALA A 34 9.40 -14.32 -8.05
CA ALA A 34 9.16 -15.66 -7.49
C ALA A 34 9.58 -15.75 -6.02
N VAL A 35 10.76 -15.21 -5.69
CA VAL A 35 11.26 -15.14 -4.31
C VAL A 35 10.33 -14.31 -3.43
N ARG A 36 9.89 -13.14 -3.93
CA ARG A 36 8.96 -12.29 -3.18
C ARG A 36 7.60 -12.95 -2.97
N ARG A 37 7.08 -13.66 -3.98
CA ARG A 37 5.83 -14.40 -3.89
C ARG A 37 5.91 -15.47 -2.81
N ALA A 38 6.95 -16.32 -2.85
CA ALA A 38 7.16 -17.38 -1.87
C ALA A 38 7.29 -16.82 -0.44
N HIS A 39 7.99 -15.70 -0.26
CA HIS A 39 8.09 -15.03 1.05
C HIS A 39 6.73 -14.56 1.58
N LEU A 40 5.93 -13.92 0.74
CA LEU A 40 4.59 -13.45 1.12
C LEU A 40 3.64 -14.63 1.39
N ASP A 41 3.76 -15.74 0.65
CA ASP A 41 2.95 -16.95 0.87
C ASP A 41 3.28 -17.62 2.21
N ALA A 42 4.56 -17.67 2.58
CA ALA A 42 5.00 -18.15 3.89
C ALA A 42 4.44 -17.31 5.05
N LEU A 43 4.08 -16.05 4.78
CA LEU A 43 3.43 -15.14 5.72
C LEU A 43 1.89 -15.18 5.63
N GLY A 44 1.31 -15.97 4.72
CA GLY A 44 -0.14 -16.04 4.50
C GLY A 44 -0.74 -14.87 3.71
N LEU A 45 0.09 -14.01 3.11
CA LEU A 45 -0.34 -12.84 2.33
C LEU A 45 -0.61 -13.19 0.86
N ASN A 46 -1.62 -14.02 0.62
CA ASN A 46 -1.90 -14.64 -0.68
C ASN A 46 -2.56 -13.70 -1.73
N TYR A 47 -2.50 -12.40 -1.52
CA TYR A 47 -3.03 -11.39 -2.45
C TYR A 47 -2.22 -11.32 -3.75
N PRO A 48 -2.82 -10.98 -4.91
CA PRO A 48 -2.09 -10.77 -6.16
C PRO A 48 -0.84 -9.90 -6.00
N LEU A 49 0.29 -10.37 -6.52
CA LEU A 49 1.57 -9.64 -6.49
C LEU A 49 1.90 -9.08 -7.88
N LEU A 50 1.95 -7.75 -7.95
CA LEU A 50 2.47 -7.01 -9.09
C LEU A 50 3.86 -6.43 -8.75
N THR A 51 4.86 -6.83 -9.53
CA THR A 51 6.17 -6.19 -9.55
C THR A 51 6.16 -5.10 -10.62
N THR A 52 6.74 -3.94 -10.31
CA THR A 52 6.93 -2.84 -11.26
C THR A 52 8.39 -2.36 -11.22
N GLU A 53 8.95 -2.07 -12.38
CA GLU A 53 10.21 -1.33 -12.53
C GLU A 53 9.97 0.16 -12.86
N MET A 54 8.69 0.54 -13.00
CA MET A 54 8.24 1.92 -13.13
C MET A 54 7.84 2.51 -11.78
N ALA A 55 7.64 3.82 -11.73
CA ALA A 55 7.01 4.51 -10.61
C ALA A 55 5.63 3.90 -10.27
N LYS A 56 5.21 4.00 -9.00
CA LYS A 56 3.99 3.35 -8.50
C LYS A 56 2.72 3.90 -9.16
N GLY A 57 2.63 5.23 -9.33
CA GLY A 57 1.44 5.89 -9.82
C GLY A 57 0.93 5.35 -11.17
N PRO A 58 1.77 5.27 -12.21
CA PRO A 58 1.35 4.70 -13.49
C PRO A 58 0.88 3.24 -13.38
N ALA A 59 1.51 2.43 -12.51
CA ALA A 59 1.08 1.06 -12.26
C ALA A 59 -0.30 1.01 -11.58
N ILE A 60 -0.54 1.90 -10.60
CA ILE A 60 -1.85 2.04 -9.93
C ILE A 60 -2.92 2.49 -10.92
N ALA A 61 -2.64 3.48 -11.76
CA ALA A 61 -3.59 3.96 -12.79
C ALA A 61 -3.98 2.83 -13.76
N LYS A 62 -3.00 2.03 -14.19
CA LYS A 62 -3.24 0.86 -15.04
C LYS A 62 -4.07 -0.22 -14.34
N LEU A 63 -3.79 -0.50 -13.06
CA LEU A 63 -4.55 -1.45 -12.25
C LEU A 63 -6.00 -1.00 -12.04
N ARG A 64 -6.21 0.29 -11.71
CA ARG A 64 -7.53 0.88 -11.50
C ARG A 64 -8.39 0.75 -12.77
N GLY A 65 -7.78 0.98 -13.93
CA GLY A 65 -8.47 1.01 -15.22
C GLY A 65 -9.44 2.20 -15.34
N LEU A 66 -10.24 2.21 -16.40
CA LEU A 66 -11.08 3.37 -16.74
C LEU A 66 -12.35 3.52 -15.89
N LYS A 67 -12.69 2.52 -15.07
CA LYS A 67 -13.96 2.46 -14.32
C LYS A 67 -14.06 3.40 -13.13
N GLY A 68 -13.02 4.19 -12.84
CA GLY A 68 -13.06 5.20 -11.79
C GLY A 68 -13.24 4.65 -10.37
N ARG A 69 -13.04 3.34 -10.13
CA ARG A 69 -13.22 2.74 -8.79
C ARG A 69 -12.36 3.46 -7.72
N PRO A 70 -12.85 3.60 -6.48
CA PRO A 70 -12.06 4.14 -5.38
C PRO A 70 -10.75 3.37 -5.21
N VAL A 71 -9.67 4.10 -4.90
CA VAL A 71 -8.35 3.52 -4.64
C VAL A 71 -7.84 4.04 -3.32
N ALA A 72 -7.43 3.13 -2.44
CA ALA A 72 -6.61 3.44 -1.29
C ALA A 72 -5.20 2.90 -1.55
N PHE A 73 -4.19 3.77 -1.46
CA PHE A 73 -2.79 3.37 -1.61
C PHE A 73 -2.06 3.59 -0.29
N VAL A 74 -1.44 2.52 0.21
CA VAL A 74 -0.74 2.47 1.49
C VAL A 74 0.72 2.17 1.21
N ASP A 75 1.63 3.05 1.60
CA ASP A 75 3.07 2.92 1.36
C ASP A 75 3.83 3.68 2.45
N ASP A 76 5.05 3.25 2.76
CA ASP A 76 5.94 3.88 3.73
C ASP A 76 6.86 4.93 3.11
N GLN A 77 6.93 4.99 1.77
CA GLN A 77 7.83 5.89 1.07
C GLN A 77 7.07 7.12 0.52
N PRO A 78 7.38 8.35 0.98
CA PRO A 78 6.74 9.57 0.49
C PRO A 78 6.79 9.77 -1.04
N SER A 79 7.87 9.36 -1.70
CA SER A 79 8.00 9.47 -3.16
C SER A 79 7.03 8.53 -3.91
N ASN A 80 6.72 7.35 -3.35
CA ASN A 80 5.73 6.44 -3.90
C ASN A 80 4.32 7.04 -3.80
N LEU A 81 4.00 7.66 -2.65
CA LEU A 81 2.71 8.33 -2.45
C LEU A 81 2.57 9.55 -3.36
N ALA A 82 3.62 10.36 -3.51
CA ALA A 82 3.64 11.47 -4.46
C ALA A 82 3.46 11.00 -5.91
N SER A 83 4.10 9.89 -6.28
CA SER A 83 3.90 9.26 -7.59
C SER A 83 2.44 8.82 -7.79
N ALA A 84 1.83 8.19 -6.79
CA ALA A 84 0.43 7.78 -6.82
C ALA A 84 -0.50 8.98 -7.06
N ARG A 85 -0.33 10.06 -6.28
CA ARG A 85 -1.08 11.31 -6.46
C ARG A 85 -1.01 11.85 -7.88
N ASN A 86 0.20 11.94 -8.43
CA ASN A 86 0.41 12.55 -9.74
C ASN A 86 -0.26 11.76 -10.87
N SER A 87 -0.49 10.46 -10.69
CA SER A 87 -1.12 9.59 -11.70
C SER A 87 -2.60 9.32 -11.43
N VAL A 88 -3.02 9.35 -10.16
CA VAL A 88 -4.38 9.05 -9.70
C VAL A 88 -4.73 10.07 -8.62
N ALA A 89 -5.13 11.27 -9.05
CA ALA A 89 -5.32 12.42 -8.16
C ALA A 89 -6.40 12.21 -7.08
N ASP A 90 -7.36 11.33 -7.34
CA ASP A 90 -8.45 10.96 -6.45
C ASP A 90 -8.16 9.68 -5.63
N ALA A 91 -6.91 9.18 -5.62
CA ALA A 91 -6.52 8.10 -4.73
C ALA A 91 -6.43 8.61 -3.28
N HIS A 92 -6.95 7.82 -2.34
CA HIS A 92 -6.76 8.03 -0.92
C HIS A 92 -5.39 7.50 -0.50
N LEU A 93 -4.51 8.39 -0.02
CA LEU A 93 -3.11 8.07 0.24
C LEU A 93 -2.86 7.95 1.74
N PHE A 94 -2.28 6.82 2.15
CA PHE A 94 -1.97 6.53 3.54
C PHE A 94 -0.46 6.31 3.69
N HIS A 95 0.18 7.15 4.49
CA HIS A 95 1.57 6.98 4.89
C HIS A 95 1.62 6.12 6.15
N LEU A 96 2.00 4.85 5.98
CA LEU A 96 2.07 3.87 7.06
C LEU A 96 3.46 3.24 7.08
N MET A 97 4.20 3.45 8.16
CA MET A 97 5.55 2.94 8.32
C MET A 97 5.55 1.77 9.31
N ALA A 98 6.45 0.81 9.14
CA ALA A 98 6.67 -0.24 10.13
C ALA A 98 7.34 0.29 11.41
N ASP A 99 8.22 1.29 11.26
CA ASP A 99 8.92 1.97 12.34
C ASP A 99 8.69 3.48 12.22
N ASN A 100 7.88 4.03 13.13
CA ASN A 100 7.55 5.46 13.13
C ASN A 100 8.71 6.35 13.62
N SER A 101 9.73 5.80 14.29
CA SER A 101 10.90 6.58 14.71
C SER A 101 11.65 7.18 13.51
N LEU A 102 11.58 6.52 12.36
CA LEU A 102 12.20 6.97 11.12
C LEU A 102 11.53 8.20 10.51
N ARG A 103 10.30 8.53 10.92
CA ARG A 103 9.54 9.67 10.36
C ARG A 103 10.24 11.00 10.63
N ALA A 104 11.00 11.12 11.71
CA ALA A 104 11.78 12.31 12.04
C ALA A 104 12.85 12.66 10.98
N PHE A 105 13.25 11.69 10.14
CA PHE A 105 14.25 11.87 9.09
C PHE A 105 13.63 12.07 7.70
N LEU A 106 12.30 12.00 7.59
CA LEU A 106 11.58 12.19 6.34
C LEU A 106 11.14 13.65 6.18
N PRO A 107 11.00 14.13 4.94
CA PRO A 107 10.30 15.38 4.67
C PRO A 107 8.88 15.35 5.26
N PRO A 108 8.31 16.50 5.62
CA PRO A 108 6.93 16.60 6.06
C PRO A 108 5.98 15.94 5.05
N THR A 109 5.04 15.16 5.57
CA THR A 109 4.02 14.53 4.74
C THR A 109 3.03 15.60 4.26
N PRO A 110 2.73 15.71 2.94
CA PRO A 110 1.73 16.63 2.43
C PRO A 110 0.36 16.48 3.12
N GLN A 111 -0.39 17.59 3.27
CA GLN A 111 -1.63 17.63 4.07
C GLN A 111 -2.72 16.66 3.60
N ASP A 112 -2.75 16.34 2.33
CA ASP A 112 -3.67 15.44 1.65
C ASP A 112 -3.16 13.99 1.57
N ILE A 113 -2.09 13.66 2.31
CA ILE A 113 -1.74 12.27 2.65
C ILE A 113 -2.08 12.04 4.12
N ILE A 114 -2.85 11.00 4.38
CA ILE A 114 -3.23 10.62 5.73
C ILE A 114 -2.07 9.84 6.35
N SER A 115 -1.38 10.46 7.30
CA SER A 115 -0.39 9.77 8.12
C SER A 115 -1.10 8.95 9.19
N VAL A 116 -0.69 7.69 9.33
CA VAL A 116 -1.17 6.75 10.34
C VAL A 116 0.03 6.10 11.03
N GLU A 117 -0.13 5.71 12.28
CA GLU A 117 0.95 5.12 13.08
C GLU A 117 0.99 3.60 12.95
N HIS A 118 -0.16 2.95 12.85
CA HIS A 118 -0.24 1.49 12.81
C HIS A 118 -1.49 0.98 12.10
N TRP A 119 -1.52 -0.31 11.76
CA TRP A 119 -2.63 -0.92 11.01
C TRP A 119 -3.98 -0.82 11.71
N ARG A 120 -4.04 -0.90 13.06
CA ARG A 120 -5.31 -0.74 13.79
C ARG A 120 -5.95 0.63 13.61
N GLU A 121 -5.14 1.66 13.34
CA GLU A 121 -5.61 3.02 13.05
C GLU A 121 -5.91 3.18 11.56
N ALA A 122 -5.04 2.60 10.71
CA ALA A 122 -5.16 2.68 9.26
C ALA A 122 -6.42 2.00 8.72
N ALA A 123 -6.72 0.79 9.19
CA ALA A 123 -7.78 -0.05 8.67
C ALA A 123 -9.17 0.62 8.62
N PRO A 124 -9.70 1.23 9.70
CA PRO A 124 -10.99 1.91 9.64
C PRO A 124 -10.98 3.13 8.72
N LYS A 125 -9.87 3.87 8.65
CA LYS A 125 -9.74 5.04 7.75
C LYS A 125 -9.69 4.62 6.28
N ILE A 126 -9.01 3.50 5.97
CA ILE A 126 -8.97 2.91 4.63
C ILE A 126 -10.37 2.41 4.24
N ALA A 127 -11.06 1.70 5.13
CA ALA A 127 -12.43 1.23 4.87
C ALA A 127 -13.37 2.41 4.55
N ALA A 128 -13.36 3.46 5.38
CA ALA A 128 -14.17 4.66 5.15
C ALA A 128 -13.85 5.34 3.81
N ALA A 129 -12.56 5.44 3.46
CA ALA A 129 -12.12 6.01 2.18
C ALA A 129 -12.59 5.19 0.97
N LEU A 130 -12.74 3.87 1.13
CA LEU A 130 -13.24 2.97 0.09
C LEU A 130 -14.76 2.80 0.09
N GLY A 131 -15.46 3.36 1.08
CA GLY A 131 -16.91 3.20 1.25
C GLY A 131 -17.33 1.79 1.69
N LEU A 132 -16.48 1.10 2.45
CA LEU A 132 -16.72 -0.25 2.99
C LEU A 132 -17.39 -0.25 4.35
#